data_AF-A0A8J6JLF4-F1
#
_entry.id   AF-A0A8J6JLF4-F1
#
_cell.length_a   1.000
_cell.length_b   1.000
_cell.length_c   1.000
_cell.angle_alpha   90.00
_cell.angle_beta   90.00
_cell.angle_gamma   90.00
#
_symmetry.space_group_name_H-M   'P 1'
#
loop_
_entity.id
_entity.type
_entity.pdbx_description
1 polymer ?
#
loop_
_entity_poly.entity_id
_entity_poly.type
_entity_poly.pdbx_seq_one_letter_code
_entity_poly.pdbx_strand_id
1 'polypeptide(L)'
;MPSFRQVGEKQLPHEIIFMSWSPTRDLIALVNKAGEVLLHRLANIQRVWILPPNENTGKEVTCLAWRPDGKILAFGLADTKKVVLCDVEKPESLHSFSVESPVSCMQWMEVTEENSVLKSFYSAEDEANVLLPRLPALPKK
;
A
#
# COMPACT_ATOMS: atom_id res chain seq x y z
N MET A 1 -35.68 10.23 4.25
CA MET A 1 -34.28 10.59 4.58
C MET A 1 -33.39 10.18 3.42
N PRO A 2 -32.32 10.93 3.10
CA PRO A 2 -31.39 10.51 2.05
C PRO A 2 -30.75 9.16 2.38
N SER A 3 -30.49 8.35 1.35
CA SER A 3 -29.93 6.99 1.48
C SER A 3 -28.47 6.97 1.92
N PHE A 4 -27.77 8.10 1.81
CA PHE A 4 -26.37 8.25 2.18
C PHE A 4 -26.17 9.47 3.08
N ARG A 5 -25.20 9.37 3.97
CA ARG A 5 -24.75 10.47 4.83
C ARG A 5 -23.39 10.95 4.36
N GLN A 6 -23.25 12.25 4.11
CA GLN A 6 -21.95 12.86 3.82
C GLN A 6 -21.09 12.86 5.10
N VAL A 7 -19.89 12.26 5.00
CA VAL A 7 -18.94 12.12 6.12
C VAL A 7 -17.75 13.08 5.98
N GLY A 8 -17.55 13.67 4.80
CA GLY A 8 -16.49 14.64 4.55
C GLY A 8 -16.55 15.19 3.15
N GLU A 9 -15.99 16.39 2.98
CA GLU A 9 -15.76 17.03 1.69
C GLU A 9 -14.49 17.87 1.82
N LYS A 10 -13.60 17.76 0.85
CA LYS A 10 -12.31 18.43 0.89
C LYS A 10 -11.78 18.68 -0.51
N GLN A 11 -11.43 19.92 -0.80
CA GLN A 11 -10.71 20.28 -2.01
C GLN A 11 -9.21 20.00 -1.82
N LEU A 12 -8.63 19.25 -2.75
CA LEU A 12 -7.19 18.94 -2.76
C LEU A 12 -6.45 19.90 -3.69
N PRO A 13 -5.17 20.24 -3.39
CA PRO A 13 -4.42 21.25 -4.15
C PRO A 13 -3.93 20.76 -5.51
N HIS A 14 -3.86 19.45 -5.71
CA HIS A 14 -3.40 18.82 -6.93
C HIS A 14 -4.46 17.85 -7.45
N GLU A 15 -4.54 17.73 -8.78
CA GLU A 15 -5.41 16.77 -9.46
C GLU A 15 -5.05 15.34 -9.06
N ILE A 16 -6.07 14.55 -8.71
CA ILE A 16 -5.93 13.13 -8.35
C ILE A 16 -6.07 12.29 -9.61
N ILE A 17 -5.06 11.45 -9.88
CA ILE A 17 -5.02 10.57 -11.06
C ILE A 17 -5.41 9.13 -10.72
N PHE A 18 -5.22 8.70 -9.48
CA PHE A 18 -5.62 7.38 -8.99
C PHE A 18 -6.11 7.45 -7.56
N MET A 19 -7.04 6.55 -7.22
CA MET A 19 -7.55 6.37 -5.86
C MET A 19 -7.89 4.91 -5.61
N SER A 20 -7.66 4.43 -4.38
CA SER A 20 -8.09 3.10 -3.95
C SER A 20 -8.39 3.08 -2.45
N TRP A 21 -9.55 2.53 -2.11
CA TRP A 21 -9.90 2.23 -0.72
C TRP A 21 -9.04 1.10 -0.16
N SER A 22 -8.74 1.17 1.13
CA SER A 22 -8.22 0.05 1.89
C SER A 22 -9.29 -1.04 1.98
N PRO A 23 -8.93 -2.33 1.82
CA PRO A 23 -9.89 -3.43 1.91
C PRO A 23 -10.40 -3.68 3.33
N THR A 24 -9.66 -3.26 4.37
CA THR A 24 -9.94 -3.63 5.78
C THR A 24 -10.19 -2.44 6.70
N ARG A 25 -9.91 -1.21 6.27
CA ARG A 25 -9.91 -0.01 7.14
C ARG A 25 -10.60 1.18 6.49
N ASP A 26 -10.88 2.21 7.29
CA ASP A 26 -11.50 3.48 6.87
C ASP A 26 -10.51 4.43 6.16
N LEU A 27 -9.66 3.88 5.30
CA LEU A 27 -8.55 4.59 4.66
C LEU A 27 -8.72 4.60 3.14
N ILE A 28 -8.33 5.72 2.51
CA ILE A 28 -8.24 5.86 1.06
C ILE A 28 -6.83 6.33 0.67
N ALA A 29 -6.20 5.59 -0.22
CA ALA A 29 -4.96 5.99 -0.87
C ALA A 29 -5.30 6.81 -2.12
N LEU A 30 -4.58 7.90 -2.33
CA LEU A 30 -4.72 8.79 -3.49
C LEU A 30 -3.34 9.01 -4.11
N VAL A 31 -3.31 9.23 -5.42
CA VAL A 31 -2.12 9.66 -6.15
C VAL A 31 -2.46 10.93 -6.89
N ASN A 32 -1.59 11.94 -6.78
CA ASN A 32 -1.77 13.20 -7.50
C ASN A 32 -0.82 13.34 -8.69
N LYS A 33 -1.09 14.31 -9.58
CA LYS A 33 -0.22 14.64 -10.73
C LYS A 33 1.19 15.11 -10.35
N ALA A 34 1.43 15.49 -9.09
CA ALA A 34 2.77 15.83 -8.61
C ALA A 34 3.61 14.59 -8.27
N GLY A 35 3.04 13.38 -8.36
CA GLY A 35 3.72 12.12 -8.03
C GLY A 35 3.69 11.77 -6.55
N GLU A 36 2.91 12.50 -5.75
CA GLU A 36 2.76 12.21 -4.33
C GLU A 36 1.73 11.11 -4.13
N VAL A 37 2.06 10.15 -3.25
CA VAL A 37 1.11 9.17 -2.73
C VAL A 37 0.59 9.68 -1.39
N LEU A 38 -0.72 9.83 -1.27
CA LEU A 38 -1.37 10.35 -0.06
C LEU A 38 -2.24 9.27 0.57
N LEU A 39 -2.28 9.26 1.90
CA LEU A 39 -3.23 8.45 2.64
C LEU A 39 -4.16 9.33 3.46
N HIS A 40 -5.47 9.12 3.32
CA HIS A 40 -6.49 9.84 4.05
C HIS A 40 -7.41 8.88 4.81
N ARG A 41 -7.92 9.32 5.96
CA ARG A 41 -9.01 8.68 6.69
C ARG A 41 -10.36 9.20 6.16
N LEU A 42 -11.37 8.33 6.13
CA LEU A 42 -12.72 8.64 5.65
C LEU A 42 -13.35 9.83 6.40
N ALA A 43 -13.21 9.86 7.72
CA ALA A 43 -13.72 10.94 8.56
C ALA A 43 -13.12 12.30 8.13
N ASN A 44 -13.94 13.17 7.55
CA ASN A 44 -13.55 14.50 7.05
C ASN A 44 -12.39 14.52 6.03
N ILE A 45 -12.07 13.40 5.38
CA ILE A 45 -10.91 13.28 4.47
C ILE A 45 -9.63 13.79 5.15
N GLN A 46 -9.44 13.38 6.40
CA GLN A 46 -8.28 13.78 7.19
C GLN A 46 -7.02 13.10 6.64
N ARG A 47 -5.97 13.88 6.40
CA ARG A 47 -4.69 13.36 5.91
C ARG A 47 -3.99 12.60 7.03
N VAL A 48 -3.61 11.36 6.77
CA VAL A 48 -2.76 10.54 7.65
C VAL A 48 -1.30 10.86 7.36
N TRP A 49 -0.89 10.72 6.10
CA TRP A 49 0.46 11.06 5.65
C TRP A 49 0.51 11.37 4.15
N ILE A 50 1.65 11.90 3.72
CA ILE A 50 2.03 12.08 2.30
C ILE A 50 3.41 11.48 2.11
N LEU A 51 3.59 10.71 1.04
CA LEU A 51 4.86 10.23 0.55
C LEU A 51 5.21 11.01 -0.72
N PRO A 52 6.12 11.99 -0.63
CA PRO A 52 6.56 12.75 -1.79
C PRO A 52 7.48 11.92 -2.69
N PRO A 53 7.57 12.25 -3.99
CA PRO A 53 8.56 11.64 -4.87
C PRO A 53 9.97 11.97 -4.40
N ASN A 54 10.88 11.01 -4.51
CA ASN A 54 12.29 11.17 -4.16
C ASN A 54 13.18 10.42 -5.16
N GLU A 55 14.50 10.52 -5.01
CA GLU A 55 15.48 9.90 -5.93
C GLU A 55 15.32 8.37 -6.07
N ASN A 56 14.83 7.69 -5.03
CA ASN A 56 14.65 6.24 -5.06
C ASN A 56 13.35 5.82 -5.74
N THR A 57 12.31 6.64 -5.62
CA THR A 57 10.93 6.36 -6.04
C THR A 57 10.63 6.89 -7.44
N GLY A 58 11.10 8.07 -7.83
CA GLY A 58 10.61 8.74 -9.06
C GLY A 58 9.28 9.46 -8.84
N LYS A 59 8.67 9.94 -9.93
CA LYS A 59 7.48 10.84 -9.92
C LYS A 59 6.25 10.25 -10.59
N GLU A 60 6.40 9.35 -11.55
CA GLU A 60 5.28 8.91 -12.39
C GLU A 60 4.60 7.67 -11.82
N VAL A 61 3.79 7.85 -10.77
CA VAL A 61 2.99 6.78 -10.19
C VAL A 61 1.79 6.47 -11.10
N THR A 62 1.67 5.21 -11.53
CA THR A 62 0.66 4.77 -12.50
C THR A 62 -0.44 3.89 -11.91
N CYS A 63 -0.22 3.31 -10.73
CA CYS A 63 -1.14 2.35 -10.16
C CYS A 63 -0.90 2.18 -8.66
N LEU A 64 -1.97 1.78 -7.96
CA LEU A 64 -1.96 1.44 -6.54
C LEU A 64 -2.52 0.02 -6.36
N ALA A 65 -2.00 -0.73 -5.41
CA ALA A 65 -2.61 -1.99 -4.96
C ALA A 65 -2.43 -2.17 -3.45
N TRP A 66 -3.54 -2.37 -2.76
CA TRP A 66 -3.54 -2.69 -1.33
C TRP A 66 -3.30 -4.18 -1.13
N ARG A 67 -2.39 -4.55 -0.23
CA ARG A 67 -2.33 -5.92 0.25
C ARG A 67 -3.66 -6.28 0.92
N PRO A 68 -4.19 -7.52 0.76
CA PRO A 68 -5.49 -7.91 1.31
C PRO A 68 -5.65 -7.65 2.82
N ASP A 69 -4.57 -7.77 3.61
CA ASP A 69 -4.59 -7.47 5.05
C ASP A 69 -4.70 -5.96 5.38
N GLY A 70 -4.52 -5.08 4.40
CA GLY A 70 -4.58 -3.62 4.51
C GLY A 70 -3.41 -2.98 5.26
N LYS A 71 -2.30 -3.69 5.50
CA LYS A 71 -1.12 -3.16 6.22
C LYS A 71 -0.03 -2.62 5.30
N ILE A 72 -0.04 -3.04 4.03
CA ILE A 72 0.92 -2.61 3.02
C ILE A 72 0.18 -2.05 1.81
N LEU A 73 0.69 -0.93 1.30
CA LEU A 73 0.29 -0.36 0.02
C LEU A 73 1.44 -0.52 -0.97
N ALA A 74 1.14 -1.05 -2.15
CA ALA A 74 2.05 -1.09 -3.28
C ALA A 74 1.69 0.01 -4.29
N PHE A 75 2.70 0.57 -4.95
CA PHE A 75 2.50 1.43 -6.09
C PHE A 75 3.59 1.26 -7.15
N GLY A 76 3.18 1.34 -8.42
CA GLY A 76 4.05 1.19 -9.58
C GLY A 76 4.48 2.54 -10.15
N LEU A 77 5.71 2.60 -10.64
CA LEU A 77 6.35 3.80 -11.15
C LEU A 77 6.80 3.58 -12.59
N ALA A 78 6.29 4.40 -13.51
CA ALA A 78 6.58 4.26 -14.94
C ALA A 78 7.98 4.76 -15.32
N ASP A 79 8.40 5.87 -14.73
CA ASP A 79 9.66 6.54 -15.04
C ASP A 79 10.89 5.74 -14.57
N THR A 80 10.85 5.22 -13.35
CA THR A 80 11.93 4.43 -12.76
C THR A 80 11.78 2.93 -13.01
N LYS A 81 10.64 2.48 -13.56
CA LYS A 81 10.27 1.07 -13.72
C LYS A 81 10.45 0.29 -12.43
N LYS A 82 9.88 0.80 -11.34
CA LYS A 82 9.94 0.18 -10.01
C LYS A 82 8.55 -0.05 -9.45
N VAL A 83 8.49 -1.01 -8.53
CA VAL A 83 7.38 -1.16 -7.60
C VAL A 83 7.91 -0.87 -6.20
N VAL A 84 7.17 -0.05 -5.46
CA VAL A 84 7.47 0.28 -4.08
C VAL A 84 6.37 -0.26 -3.19
N LEU A 85 6.77 -0.89 -2.09
CA LEU A 85 5.92 -1.31 -1.00
C LEU A 85 6.14 -0.36 0.17
N CYS A 86 5.08 0.29 0.65
CA CYS A 86 5.13 1.16 1.82
C CYS A 86 4.21 0.67 2.93
N ASP A 87 4.61 0.99 4.17
CA ASP A 87 3.80 0.76 5.35
C ASP A 87 2.60 1.73 5.36
N VAL A 88 1.47 1.27 5.86
CA VAL A 88 0.25 2.09 5.93
C VAL A 88 0.25 3.00 7.16
N GLU A 89 0.92 2.59 8.25
CA GLU A 89 1.05 3.37 9.49
C GLU A 89 2.16 4.41 9.41
N LYS A 90 3.23 4.11 8.67
CA LYS A 90 4.41 4.97 8.54
C LYS A 90 4.68 5.32 7.07
N PRO A 91 4.97 6.59 6.73
CA PRO A 91 5.29 6.99 5.36
C PRO A 91 6.73 6.58 4.97
N GLU A 92 7.02 5.30 5.06
CA GLU A 92 8.34 4.72 4.76
C GLU A 92 8.20 3.62 3.71
N SER A 93 9.13 3.60 2.75
CA SER A 93 9.28 2.49 1.82
C SER A 93 9.86 1.29 2.55
N LEU A 94 9.08 0.23 2.71
CA LEU A 94 9.50 -1.03 3.31
C LEU A 94 10.39 -1.83 2.36
N HIS A 95 10.04 -1.82 1.08
CA HIS A 95 10.74 -2.57 0.06
C HIS A 95 10.54 -1.92 -1.31
N SER A 96 11.48 -2.15 -2.21
CA SER A 96 11.34 -1.76 -3.61
C SER A 96 12.10 -2.73 -4.51
N PHE A 97 11.56 -2.96 -5.70
CA PHE A 97 12.20 -3.80 -6.72
C PHE A 97 11.94 -3.23 -8.11
N SER A 98 12.87 -3.49 -9.03
CA SER A 98 12.78 -3.02 -10.41
C SER A 98 12.04 -4.03 -11.28
N VAL A 99 11.34 -3.55 -12.29
CA VAL A 99 10.63 -4.33 -13.30
C VAL A 99 11.16 -3.97 -14.69
N GLU A 100 11.01 -4.88 -15.66
CA GLU A 100 11.58 -4.69 -17.00
C GLU A 100 10.88 -3.59 -17.81
N SER A 101 9.57 -3.43 -17.56
CA SER A 101 8.67 -2.52 -18.29
C SER A 101 7.85 -1.67 -17.33
N PRO A 102 7.42 -0.46 -17.75
CA PRO A 102 6.53 0.38 -16.96
C PRO A 102 5.25 -0.35 -16.54
N VAL A 103 4.87 -0.24 -15.28
CA VAL A 103 3.66 -0.88 -14.75
C VAL A 103 2.44 -0.07 -15.18
N SER A 104 1.44 -0.72 -15.77
CA SER A 104 0.20 -0.08 -16.23
C SER A 104 -0.96 -0.26 -15.26
N CYS A 105 -1.04 -1.43 -14.59
CA CYS A 105 -2.04 -1.74 -13.59
C CYS A 105 -1.49 -2.73 -12.56
N MET A 106 -2.09 -2.77 -11.38
CA MET A 106 -1.72 -3.68 -10.30
C MET A 106 -2.97 -4.22 -9.60
N GLN A 107 -2.90 -5.48 -9.19
CA GLN A 107 -3.88 -6.11 -8.33
C GLN A 107 -3.13 -6.99 -7.33
N TRP A 108 -3.48 -6.86 -6.05
CA TRP A 108 -2.95 -7.72 -5.00
C TRP A 108 -4.09 -8.58 -4.46
N MET A 109 -3.94 -9.89 -4.57
CA MET A 109 -4.94 -10.85 -4.14
C MET A 109 -4.29 -11.92 -3.28
N GLU A 110 -5.09 -12.49 -2.38
CA GLU A 110 -4.76 -13.69 -1.62
C GLU A 110 -5.66 -14.84 -2.08
N VAL A 111 -5.17 -16.07 -1.92
CA VAL A 111 -5.95 -17.26 -2.22
C VAL A 111 -6.93 -17.51 -1.08
N THR A 112 -8.20 -17.68 -1.38
CA THR A 112 -9.19 -18.08 -0.37
C THR A 112 -9.01 -19.56 -0.05
N GLU A 113 -8.85 -19.89 1.24
CA GLU A 113 -8.54 -21.25 1.68
C GLU A 113 -9.67 -22.24 1.37
N GLU A 114 -9.43 -23.17 0.45
CA GLU A 114 -10.34 -24.29 0.18
C GLU A 114 -9.69 -25.67 0.48
N ASN A 115 -8.36 -25.73 0.66
CA ASN A 115 -7.62 -26.99 0.78
C ASN A 115 -7.02 -27.23 2.18
N SER A 116 -7.28 -28.41 2.75
CA SER A 116 -6.77 -28.85 4.05
C SER A 116 -5.25 -28.91 4.15
N VAL A 117 -4.54 -29.15 3.04
CA VAL A 117 -3.07 -29.20 3.00
C VAL A 117 -2.44 -27.83 3.25
N LEU A 118 -3.01 -26.75 2.69
CA LEU A 118 -2.51 -25.39 2.90
C LEU A 118 -2.58 -25.00 4.38
N LYS A 119 -3.67 -25.37 5.06
CA LYS A 119 -3.82 -25.14 6.52
C LYS A 119 -2.69 -25.79 7.33
N SER A 120 -2.34 -27.04 7.01
CA SER A 120 -1.26 -27.74 7.70
C SER A 120 0.12 -27.11 7.43
N PHE A 121 0.33 -26.55 6.23
CA PHE A 121 1.55 -25.84 5.91
C PHE A 121 1.67 -24.53 6.70
N TYR A 122 0.60 -23.71 6.72
CA TYR A 122 0.61 -22.46 7.47
C TYR A 122 0.82 -22.68 8.97
N SER A 123 0.20 -23.72 9.56
CA SER A 123 0.45 -24.06 10.96
C SER A 123 1.91 -24.44 11.22
N ALA A 124 2.54 -25.18 10.30
CA ALA A 124 3.95 -25.54 10.43
C ALA A 124 4.89 -24.34 10.29
N GLU A 125 4.58 -23.39 9.41
CA GLU A 125 5.33 -22.14 9.25
C GLU A 125 5.20 -21.25 10.50
N ASP A 126 4.01 -21.12 11.07
CA ASP A 126 3.78 -20.38 12.32
C ASP A 126 4.55 -21.01 13.49
N GLU A 127 4.51 -22.33 13.65
CA GLU A 127 5.30 -23.04 14.67
C GLU A 127 6.80 -22.80 14.49
N ALA A 128 7.31 -22.89 13.25
CA ALA A 128 8.72 -22.63 12.97
C ALA A 128 9.13 -21.20 13.32
N ASN A 129 8.30 -20.19 13.00
CA ASN A 129 8.55 -18.79 13.31
C ASN A 129 8.53 -18.49 14.83
N VAL A 130 7.82 -19.30 15.62
CA VAL A 130 7.83 -19.21 17.09
C VAL A 130 9.08 -19.85 17.70
N LEU A 131 9.53 -20.97 17.15
CA LEU A 131 10.66 -21.74 17.67
C LEU A 131 12.02 -21.15 17.28
N LEU A 132 12.13 -20.54 16.09
CA LEU A 132 13.37 -19.96 15.60
C LEU A 132 13.66 -18.59 16.28
N PRO A 133 14.91 -18.31 16.66
CA PRO A 133 15.26 -17.02 17.23
C PRO A 133 15.07 -15.91 16.20
N ARG A 134 14.54 -14.76 16.63
CA ARG A 134 14.41 -13.60 15.75
C ARG A 134 15.78 -13.12 15.29
N LEU A 135 15.87 -12.78 14.01
CA LEU A 135 17.09 -12.20 13.44
C LEU A 135 17.45 -10.90 14.19
N PRO A 136 18.71 -10.74 14.62
CA PRO A 136 19.14 -9.51 15.29
C PRO A 136 19.03 -8.33 14.33
N ALA A 137 18.59 -7.18 14.86
CA ALA A 137 18.52 -5.95 14.07
C ALA A 137 19.92 -5.52 13.63
N LEU A 138 20.07 -5.16 12.35
CA LEU A 138 21.31 -4.57 11.87
C LEU A 138 21.51 -3.18 12.51
N PRO A 139 22.74 -2.82 12.93
CA PRO A 139 23.03 -1.49 13.42
C PRO A 139 22.73 -0.46 12.32
N LYS A 140 22.01 0.61 12.69
CA LYS A 140 21.74 1.73 11.78
C LYS A 140 23.08 2.41 11.43
N LYS A 141 23.35 2.58 10.13
CA LYS A 141 24.46 3.42 9.65
C LYS A 141 24.16 4.89 9.88
#